data_AF-A0A6J0V353-F1
#
_entry.id   AF-A0A6J0V353-F1
#
_cell.length_a   1.000
_cell.length_b   1.000
_cell.length_c   1.000
_cell.angle_alpha   90.00
_cell.angle_beta   90.00
_cell.angle_gamma   90.00
#
_symmetry.space_group_name_H-M   'P 1'
#
loop_
_entity.id
_entity.type
_entity.pdbx_description
1 polymer ?
#
loop_
_entity_poly.entity_id
_entity_poly.type
_entity_poly.pdbx_seq_one_letter_code
_entity_poly.pdbx_strand_id
1 'polypeptide(L)'
;MPMELTQSRIQKIWLPPDNHPALPHRSCGPQLTNSPTVIVMVGLPARGKTYISKKLTRYLNWIGVPTKVFNVGEYRREAVKHYSSYDFFRPDNEEAMKVRKQCALAALRDVKLYLTEEDGQIAVFDATNTTRERRSMILHFAKENGFKVFFIESVCNDPSVVATNIMEVKLSSPDYKDCNSTDAMEDFMKRISCYQSSYQPLDPDDYDRELSLIKVIDVGRRYLVNRVQDHIQSRIVYYLMNIHVQPRTIYLCRHGESESNLKGKIGGDSGLSSRGKKFSIALKHFVQEQNLKDLKVWTSQLKRTIQTAEALGLPYEQWKALNEIDAGVCEEMTYEEIRERHPEEFALRDQDKYYYRYPSGESYQDLVQRLEPVIMELERQENVLVICHQAVMRCLLAYFLDKSAEEMPYLKCPLHTVLKLTPVAYGCRFESISLNVEAVNTHRDRPENMKNSHNQH
;
A
#
# COMPACT_ATOMS: atom_id res chain seq x y z
N MET A 1 -11.19 40.74 17.76
CA MET A 1 -10.16 41.07 16.75
C MET A 1 -10.22 40.00 15.66
N PRO A 2 -10.04 40.33 14.37
CA PRO A 2 -9.90 39.30 13.34
C PRO A 2 -8.75 38.37 13.73
N MET A 3 -8.94 37.05 13.62
CA MET A 3 -7.87 36.09 13.87
C MET A 3 -6.80 36.27 12.78
N GLU A 4 -5.63 36.75 13.17
CA GLU A 4 -4.44 36.76 12.33
C GLU A 4 -4.03 35.30 12.04
N LEU A 5 -3.60 35.01 10.81
CA LEU A 5 -3.17 33.67 10.39
C LEU A 5 -1.82 33.78 9.70
N THR A 6 -0.99 32.75 9.87
CA THR A 6 0.29 32.58 9.20
C THR A 6 0.26 31.29 8.39
N GLN A 7 0.95 31.25 7.25
CA GLN A 7 0.99 30.08 6.38
C GLN A 7 2.28 29.27 6.63
N SER A 8 2.16 27.96 6.85
CA SER A 8 3.31 27.07 7.01
C SER A 8 4.15 27.02 5.72
N ARG A 9 5.47 27.08 5.86
CA ARG A 9 6.38 27.22 4.69
C ARG A 9 6.41 26.00 3.79
N ILE A 10 6.39 24.78 4.34
CA ILE A 10 6.47 23.53 3.55
C ILE A 10 5.11 23.18 2.96
N GLN A 11 4.11 22.97 3.82
CA GLN A 11 2.80 22.47 3.40
C GLN A 11 1.86 23.58 2.90
N LYS A 12 2.16 24.87 3.11
CA LYS A 12 1.29 25.97 2.71
C LYS A 12 -0.08 25.95 3.40
N ILE A 13 -0.14 25.50 4.65
CA ILE A 13 -1.37 25.43 5.47
C ILE A 13 -1.48 26.68 6.33
N TRP A 14 -2.66 27.30 6.37
CA TRP A 14 -2.93 28.43 7.25
C TRP A 14 -3.15 27.97 8.69
N LEU A 15 -2.35 28.51 9.61
CA LEU A 15 -2.34 28.21 11.03
C LEU A 15 -2.48 29.51 11.84
N PRO A 16 -3.07 29.47 13.05
CA PRO A 16 -2.99 30.59 13.96
C PRO A 16 -1.52 30.86 14.35
N PRO A 17 -1.11 32.12 14.57
CA PRO A 17 0.24 32.45 15.00
C PRO A 17 0.49 31.92 16.42
N ASP A 18 1.62 31.25 16.60
CA ASP A 18 2.10 30.81 17.91
C ASP A 18 2.61 32.01 18.72
N ASN A 19 1.69 32.73 19.38
CA ASN A 19 2.00 33.81 20.31
C ASN A 19 2.15 33.31 21.75
N HIS A 20 2.71 32.11 21.96
CA HIS A 20 2.88 31.57 23.31
C HIS A 20 4.12 32.17 24.01
N PRO A 21 3.97 32.73 25.24
CA PRO A 21 5.10 33.18 26.02
C PRO A 21 6.00 32.01 26.44
N ALA A 22 7.29 32.29 26.64
CA ALA A 22 8.38 31.35 26.93
C ALA A 22 8.26 30.58 28.27
N LEU A 23 7.16 29.87 28.48
CA LEU A 23 7.02 28.83 29.50
C LEU A 23 7.32 27.46 28.86
N PRO A 24 7.86 26.50 29.62
CA PRO A 24 8.19 25.18 29.08
C PRO A 24 6.92 24.54 28.53
N HIS A 25 6.94 24.21 27.23
CA HIS A 25 5.87 23.49 26.55
C HIS A 25 5.41 22.32 27.42
N ARG A 26 4.20 22.39 27.96
CA ARG A 26 3.42 21.17 28.15
C ARG A 26 3.06 20.73 26.74
N SER A 27 3.84 19.83 26.17
CA SER A 27 3.39 19.04 25.03
C SER A 27 2.11 18.33 25.50
N CYS A 28 0.95 18.89 25.18
CA CYS A 28 -0.26 18.09 25.13
C CYS A 28 0.03 17.05 24.05
N GLY A 29 0.34 15.81 24.47
CA GLY A 29 0.42 14.68 23.55
C GLY A 29 -0.82 14.69 22.65
N PRO A 30 -0.70 14.24 21.39
CA PRO A 30 -1.78 14.36 20.42
C PRO A 30 -3.04 13.69 21.00
N GLN A 31 -4.02 14.50 21.42
CA GLN A 31 -5.36 14.00 21.70
C GLN A 31 -6.00 13.71 20.35
N LEU A 32 -5.68 12.55 19.79
CA LEU A 32 -6.39 12.03 18.64
C LEU A 32 -7.85 11.86 19.06
N THR A 33 -8.75 12.62 18.43
CA THR A 33 -10.19 12.45 18.57
C THR A 33 -10.66 11.05 18.12
N ASN A 34 -9.76 10.26 17.51
CA ASN A 34 -10.00 8.90 17.04
C ASN A 34 -9.08 7.91 17.78
N SER A 35 -9.68 7.02 18.59
CA SER A 35 -8.97 5.88 19.19
C SER A 35 -8.32 5.00 18.11
N PRO A 36 -7.07 4.54 18.31
CA PRO A 36 -6.42 3.58 17.43
C PRO A 36 -7.21 2.28 17.28
N THR A 37 -6.99 1.54 16.18
CA THR A 37 -7.74 0.33 15.84
C THR A 37 -6.86 -0.91 15.76
N VAL A 38 -7.28 -2.01 16.41
CA VAL A 38 -6.71 -3.34 16.22
C VAL A 38 -7.58 -4.10 15.21
N ILE A 39 -7.02 -4.37 14.03
CA ILE A 39 -7.63 -5.27 13.05
C ILE A 39 -7.28 -6.71 13.43
N VAL A 40 -8.28 -7.55 13.64
CA VAL A 40 -8.07 -8.95 14.05
C VAL A 40 -8.42 -9.88 12.91
N MET A 41 -7.40 -10.54 12.35
CA MET A 41 -7.61 -11.54 11.30
C MET A 41 -8.19 -12.82 11.90
N VAL A 42 -9.18 -13.42 11.23
CA VAL A 42 -9.83 -14.67 11.65
C VAL A 42 -9.90 -15.65 10.48
N GLY A 43 -9.71 -16.93 10.77
CA GLY A 43 -9.95 -18.02 9.82
C GLY A 43 -8.87 -19.09 9.81
N LEU A 44 -9.15 -20.20 9.14
CA LEU A 44 -8.24 -21.35 9.03
C LEU A 44 -6.92 -21.00 8.30
N PRO A 45 -5.85 -21.78 8.47
CA PRO A 45 -4.63 -21.64 7.66
C PRO A 45 -4.92 -21.73 6.15
N ALA A 46 -4.05 -21.14 5.32
CA ALA A 46 -4.19 -21.06 3.85
C ALA A 46 -5.52 -20.45 3.34
N ARG A 47 -6.05 -19.45 4.07
CA ARG A 47 -7.22 -18.65 3.69
C ARG A 47 -6.89 -17.21 3.29
N GLY A 48 -5.64 -16.93 2.91
CA GLY A 48 -5.25 -15.59 2.46
C GLY A 48 -5.20 -14.50 3.54
N LYS A 49 -5.26 -14.84 4.84
CA LYS A 49 -5.15 -13.83 5.93
C LYS A 49 -3.91 -12.95 5.80
N THR A 50 -2.73 -13.55 5.73
CA THR A 50 -1.45 -12.80 5.58
C THR A 50 -1.39 -12.01 4.28
N TYR A 51 -2.02 -12.48 3.19
CA TYR A 51 -2.16 -11.73 1.95
C TYR A 51 -2.98 -10.46 2.19
N ILE A 52 -4.17 -10.59 2.79
CA ILE A 52 -5.05 -9.47 3.12
C ILE A 52 -4.33 -8.51 4.07
N SER A 53 -3.69 -9.00 5.14
CA SER A 53 -2.97 -8.18 6.12
C SER A 53 -1.92 -7.31 5.44
N LYS A 54 -1.02 -7.90 4.65
CA LYS A 54 0.05 -7.15 3.99
C LYS A 54 -0.49 -6.15 2.96
N LYS A 55 -1.46 -6.57 2.14
CA LYS A 55 -2.01 -5.73 1.09
C LYS A 55 -2.83 -4.57 1.65
N LEU A 56 -3.53 -4.79 2.76
CA LEU A 56 -4.28 -3.76 3.49
C LEU A 56 -3.34 -2.79 4.19
N THR A 57 -2.31 -3.29 4.88
CA THR A 57 -1.29 -2.44 5.50
C THR A 57 -0.59 -1.54 4.48
N ARG A 58 -0.21 -2.09 3.32
CA ARG A 58 0.39 -1.32 2.21
C ARG A 58 -0.52 -0.19 1.73
N TYR A 59 -1.81 -0.50 1.52
CA TYR A 59 -2.80 0.50 1.14
C TYR A 59 -2.95 1.60 2.19
N LEU A 60 -3.14 1.22 3.46
CA LEU A 60 -3.35 2.16 4.56
C LEU A 60 -2.11 3.07 4.76
N ASN A 61 -0.90 2.52 4.71
CA ASN A 61 0.31 3.32 4.78
C ASN A 61 0.45 4.27 3.59
N TRP A 62 0.13 3.79 2.37
CA TRP A 62 0.22 4.61 1.17
C TRP A 62 -0.71 5.83 1.21
N ILE A 63 -1.94 5.69 1.74
CA ILE A 63 -2.88 6.82 1.93
C ILE A 63 -2.55 7.71 3.16
N GLY A 64 -1.48 7.38 3.91
CA GLY A 64 -1.03 8.16 5.07
C GLY A 64 -1.60 7.74 6.42
N VAL A 65 -2.10 6.50 6.57
CA VAL A 65 -2.57 5.94 7.85
C VAL A 65 -1.53 4.93 8.39
N PRO A 66 -0.73 5.30 9.42
CA PRO A 66 0.31 4.45 9.97
C PRO A 66 -0.24 3.10 10.42
N THR A 67 0.20 2.05 9.73
CA THR A 67 -0.27 0.68 9.91
C THR A 67 0.87 -0.32 9.96
N LYS A 68 0.81 -1.28 10.89
CA LYS A 68 1.81 -2.36 11.04
C LYS A 68 1.15 -3.72 11.20
N VAL A 69 1.75 -4.75 10.62
CA VAL A 69 1.30 -6.16 10.77
C VAL A 69 2.07 -6.82 11.92
N PHE A 70 1.35 -7.54 12.77
CA PHE A 70 1.88 -8.36 13.84
C PHE A 70 1.52 -9.82 13.57
N ASN A 71 2.42 -10.56 12.91
CA ASN A 71 2.18 -11.95 12.51
C ASN A 71 2.60 -12.91 13.63
N VAL A 72 1.64 -13.50 14.35
CA VAL A 72 1.93 -14.41 15.49
C VAL A 72 2.75 -15.64 15.05
N GLY A 73 2.70 -16.00 13.77
CA GLY A 73 3.54 -17.05 13.20
C GLY A 73 5.04 -16.73 13.21
N GLU A 74 5.43 -15.45 13.09
CA GLU A 74 6.81 -14.97 13.21
C GLU A 74 7.31 -15.09 14.65
N TYR A 75 6.55 -14.56 15.62
CA TYR A 75 6.82 -14.73 17.05
C TYR A 75 6.97 -16.20 17.45
N ARG A 76 6.15 -17.09 16.88
CA ARG A 76 6.27 -18.54 17.14
C ARG A 76 7.57 -19.12 16.58
N ARG A 77 7.99 -18.73 15.37
CA ARG A 77 9.25 -19.21 14.77
C ARG A 77 10.48 -18.72 15.52
N GLU A 78 10.40 -17.53 16.11
CA GLU A 78 11.47 -17.03 16.96
C GLU A 78 11.53 -17.78 18.31
N ALA A 79 10.38 -18.05 18.92
CA ALA A 79 10.30 -18.81 20.17
C ALA A 79 10.63 -20.30 19.99
N VAL A 80 10.28 -20.89 18.84
CA VAL A 80 10.48 -22.31 18.53
C VAL A 80 11.36 -22.41 17.28
N LYS A 81 12.66 -22.56 17.51
CA LYS A 81 13.70 -22.46 16.46
C LYS A 81 13.49 -23.42 15.29
N HIS A 82 12.96 -24.62 15.53
CA HIS A 82 12.77 -25.64 14.49
C HIS A 82 11.33 -26.17 14.52
N TYR A 83 10.66 -26.10 13.37
CA TYR A 83 9.36 -26.73 13.16
C TYR A 83 9.59 -28.18 12.73
N SER A 84 8.92 -29.14 13.39
CA SER A 84 9.01 -30.55 13.05
C SER A 84 7.79 -31.01 12.24
N SER A 85 6.60 -30.94 12.84
CA SER A 85 5.36 -31.43 12.23
C SER A 85 4.12 -30.70 12.75
N TYR A 86 2.98 -31.01 12.13
CA TYR A 86 1.65 -30.56 12.52
C TYR A 86 1.28 -30.93 13.98
N ASP A 87 1.99 -31.86 14.63
CA ASP A 87 1.75 -32.26 16.02
C ASP A 87 1.86 -31.08 16.99
N PHE A 88 2.69 -30.07 16.66
CA PHE A 88 2.76 -28.82 17.41
C PHE A 88 1.42 -28.05 17.42
N PHE A 89 0.58 -28.24 16.40
CA PHE A 89 -0.68 -27.52 16.27
C PHE A 89 -1.89 -28.26 16.82
N ARG A 90 -1.73 -29.51 17.27
CA ARG A 90 -2.83 -30.29 17.81
C ARG A 90 -3.47 -29.61 19.03
N PRO A 91 -4.79 -29.77 19.23
CA PRO A 91 -5.50 -29.15 20.34
C PRO A 91 -5.19 -29.80 21.70
N ASP A 92 -4.79 -31.07 21.70
CA ASP A 92 -4.40 -31.85 22.89
C ASP A 92 -2.94 -31.64 23.31
N ASN A 93 -2.16 -30.89 22.53
CA ASN A 93 -0.78 -30.53 22.87
C ASN A 93 -0.75 -29.30 23.79
N GLU A 94 -0.87 -29.54 25.11
CA GLU A 94 -0.93 -28.48 26.13
C GLU A 94 0.31 -27.56 26.14
N GLU A 95 1.51 -28.14 25.97
CA GLU A 95 2.76 -27.38 25.94
C GLU A 95 2.78 -26.42 24.74
N ALA A 96 2.47 -26.92 23.54
CA ALA A 96 2.43 -26.09 22.34
C ALA A 96 1.28 -25.08 22.37
N MET A 97 0.16 -25.39 23.02
CA MET A 97 -0.92 -24.43 23.28
C MET A 97 -0.44 -23.28 24.18
N LYS A 98 0.32 -23.58 25.25
CA LYS A 98 0.92 -22.58 26.15
C LYS A 98 1.91 -21.68 25.40
N VAL A 99 2.80 -22.26 24.60
CA VAL A 99 3.75 -21.50 23.77
C VAL A 99 3.01 -20.60 22.77
N ARG A 100 2.04 -21.13 22.02
CA ARG A 100 1.24 -20.32 21.07
C ARG A 100 0.48 -19.18 21.76
N LYS A 101 -0.02 -19.40 22.99
CA LYS A 101 -0.67 -18.36 23.80
C LYS A 101 0.34 -17.28 24.20
N GLN A 102 1.54 -17.66 24.63
CA GLN A 102 2.62 -16.71 24.97
C GLN A 102 3.06 -15.87 23.76
N CYS A 103 3.20 -16.47 22.57
CA CYS A 103 3.52 -15.73 21.34
C CYS A 103 2.42 -14.71 20.99
N ALA A 104 1.14 -15.07 21.15
CA ALA A 104 0.04 -14.15 20.94
C ALA A 104 0.07 -12.97 21.94
N LEU A 105 0.37 -13.24 23.21
CA LEU A 105 0.52 -12.20 24.24
C LEU A 105 1.74 -11.31 23.98
N ALA A 106 2.85 -11.86 23.47
CA ALA A 106 4.01 -11.08 23.06
C ALA A 106 3.66 -10.12 21.93
N ALA A 107 3.02 -10.62 20.87
CA ALA A 107 2.54 -9.77 19.79
C ALA A 107 1.56 -8.68 20.26
N LEU A 108 0.66 -8.97 21.20
CA LEU A 108 -0.24 -7.95 21.78
C LEU A 108 0.51 -6.88 22.60
N ARG A 109 1.63 -7.21 23.26
CA ARG A 109 2.47 -6.20 23.92
C ARG A 109 3.07 -5.23 22.89
N ASP A 110 3.55 -5.76 21.78
CA ASP A 110 4.13 -4.94 20.72
C ASP A 110 3.05 -4.13 19.99
N VAL A 111 1.82 -4.66 19.86
CA VAL A 111 0.66 -3.90 19.39
C VAL A 111 0.39 -2.71 20.29
N LYS A 112 0.42 -2.91 21.62
CA LYS A 112 0.24 -1.80 22.57
C LYS A 112 1.31 -0.74 22.38
N LEU A 113 2.59 -1.14 22.40
CA LEU A 113 3.73 -0.24 22.21
C LEU A 113 3.56 0.59 20.93
N TYR A 114 3.26 -0.06 19.82
CA TYR A 114 3.08 0.60 18.54
C TYR A 114 1.96 1.64 18.54
N LEU A 115 0.80 1.30 19.12
CA LEU A 115 -0.38 2.18 19.11
C LEU A 115 -0.33 3.29 20.17
N THR A 116 0.52 3.18 21.20
CA THR A 116 0.61 4.17 22.29
C THR A 116 1.89 5.00 22.30
N GLU A 117 2.99 4.46 21.76
CA GLU A 117 4.33 5.07 21.88
C GLU A 117 5.02 5.29 20.52
N GLU A 118 4.59 4.62 19.43
CA GLU A 118 5.22 4.74 18.09
C GLU A 118 4.32 5.44 17.05
N ASP A 119 3.37 6.29 17.49
CA ASP A 119 2.43 7.03 16.64
C ASP A 119 1.57 6.15 15.67
N GLY A 120 1.47 4.85 15.97
CA GLY A 120 0.68 3.90 15.18
C GLY A 120 -0.82 4.15 15.29
N GLN A 121 -1.54 4.06 14.18
CA GLN A 121 -3.01 4.21 14.16
C GLN A 121 -3.73 2.87 14.01
N ILE A 122 -3.16 1.94 13.26
CA ILE A 122 -3.77 0.63 13.00
C ILE A 122 -2.76 -0.50 13.20
N ALA A 123 -3.13 -1.47 14.04
CA ALA A 123 -2.38 -2.71 14.20
C ALA A 123 -3.13 -3.89 13.58
N VAL A 124 -2.53 -4.58 12.62
CA VAL A 124 -3.11 -5.78 12.00
C VAL A 124 -2.58 -7.02 12.71
N PHE A 125 -3.38 -7.61 13.57
CA PHE A 125 -3.06 -8.82 14.32
C PHE A 125 -3.33 -10.08 13.46
N ASP A 126 -2.30 -10.57 12.77
CA ASP A 126 -2.38 -11.70 11.84
C ASP A 126 -2.13 -13.04 12.56
N ALA A 127 -3.23 -13.72 12.90
CA ALA A 127 -3.24 -15.07 13.43
C ALA A 127 -4.53 -15.80 12.99
N THR A 128 -4.70 -17.07 13.38
CA THR A 128 -5.93 -17.83 13.06
C THR A 128 -7.14 -17.31 13.83
N ASN A 129 -6.98 -17.00 15.13
CA ASN A 129 -8.02 -16.47 16.02
C ASN A 129 -9.38 -17.18 15.88
N THR A 130 -9.32 -18.50 15.66
CA THR A 130 -10.46 -19.35 15.30
C THR A 130 -11.40 -19.65 16.47
N THR A 131 -10.99 -19.44 17.72
CA THR A 131 -11.82 -19.71 18.91
C THR A 131 -12.39 -18.44 19.52
N ARG A 132 -13.61 -18.52 20.09
CA ARG A 132 -14.25 -17.41 20.81
C ARG A 132 -13.44 -16.98 22.03
N GLU A 133 -12.81 -17.92 22.74
CA GLU A 133 -11.92 -17.64 23.87
C GLU A 133 -10.76 -16.71 23.45
N ARG A 134 -10.09 -17.02 22.33
CA ARG A 134 -8.99 -16.19 21.83
C ARG A 134 -9.46 -14.79 21.46
N ARG A 135 -10.61 -14.68 20.77
CA ARG A 135 -11.17 -13.38 20.40
C ARG A 135 -11.61 -12.56 21.62
N SER A 136 -12.15 -13.20 22.65
CA SER A 136 -12.52 -12.56 23.92
C SER A 136 -11.30 -12.00 24.65
N MET A 137 -10.17 -12.73 24.65
CA MET A 137 -8.90 -12.22 25.19
C MET A 137 -8.42 -10.96 24.45
N ILE A 138 -8.50 -10.94 23.11
CA ILE A 138 -8.10 -9.77 22.31
C ILE A 138 -9.05 -8.59 22.54
N LEU A 139 -10.36 -8.83 22.62
CA LEU A 139 -11.36 -7.80 22.95
C LEU A 139 -11.12 -7.19 24.33
N HIS A 140 -10.79 -8.01 25.33
CA HIS A 140 -10.45 -7.55 26.66
C HIS A 140 -9.19 -6.67 26.64
N PHE A 141 -8.12 -7.13 25.98
CA PHE A 141 -6.90 -6.33 25.77
C PHE A 141 -7.21 -4.98 25.11
N ALA A 142 -8.01 -4.96 24.05
CA ALA A 142 -8.34 -3.72 23.35
C ALA A 142 -9.15 -2.77 24.24
N LYS A 143 -10.14 -3.30 24.99
CA LYS A 143 -10.96 -2.52 25.93
C LYS A 143 -10.12 -1.87 27.02
N GLU A 144 -9.18 -2.61 27.61
CA GLU A 144 -8.30 -2.10 28.67
C GLU A 144 -7.37 -0.97 28.21
N ASN A 145 -6.99 -0.97 26.93
CA ASN A 145 -6.10 0.04 26.35
C ASN A 145 -6.85 1.11 25.53
N GLY A 146 -8.19 1.09 25.51
CA GLY A 146 -9.00 2.08 24.78
C GLY A 146 -8.91 1.98 23.25
N PHE A 147 -8.57 0.81 22.71
CA PHE A 147 -8.49 0.56 21.27
C PHE A 147 -9.83 0.08 20.70
N LYS A 148 -10.14 0.48 19.47
CA LYS A 148 -11.22 -0.12 18.69
C LYS A 148 -10.80 -1.49 18.16
N VAL A 149 -11.76 -2.35 17.84
CA VAL A 149 -11.51 -3.67 17.25
C VAL A 149 -12.35 -3.84 15.99
N PHE A 150 -11.71 -4.27 14.90
CA PHE A 150 -12.39 -4.60 13.66
C PHE A 150 -11.94 -5.99 13.18
N PHE A 151 -12.86 -6.95 13.09
CA PHE A 151 -12.52 -8.31 12.67
C PHE A 151 -12.60 -8.47 11.15
N ILE A 152 -11.60 -9.14 10.58
CA ILE A 152 -11.62 -9.58 9.17
C ILE A 152 -11.51 -11.09 9.15
N GLU A 153 -12.63 -11.77 8.89
CA GLU A 153 -12.65 -13.22 8.73
C GLU A 153 -12.57 -13.61 7.27
N SER A 154 -11.61 -14.48 6.92
CA SER A 154 -11.53 -15.05 5.57
C SER A 154 -11.99 -16.51 5.60
N VAL A 155 -13.10 -16.78 4.90
CA VAL A 155 -13.70 -18.11 4.75
C VAL A 155 -13.56 -18.53 3.29
N CYS A 156 -12.98 -19.71 3.06
CA CYS A 156 -12.90 -20.30 1.73
C CYS A 156 -13.10 -21.81 1.86
N ASN A 157 -14.10 -22.35 1.17
CA ASN A 157 -14.38 -23.78 1.18
C ASN A 157 -13.93 -24.48 -0.10
N ASP A 158 -13.52 -23.72 -1.12
CA ASP A 158 -13.01 -24.26 -2.39
C ASP A 158 -11.63 -24.92 -2.22
N PRO A 159 -11.53 -26.27 -2.36
CA PRO A 159 -10.27 -26.99 -2.17
C PRO A 159 -9.16 -26.58 -3.14
N SER A 160 -9.52 -26.15 -4.37
CA SER A 160 -8.54 -25.74 -5.39
C SER A 160 -7.81 -24.47 -4.97
N VAL A 161 -8.55 -23.50 -4.42
CA VAL A 161 -7.99 -22.26 -3.87
C VAL A 161 -7.08 -22.55 -2.68
N VAL A 162 -7.47 -23.48 -1.81
CA VAL A 162 -6.63 -23.89 -0.66
C VAL A 162 -5.32 -24.47 -1.16
N ALA A 163 -5.37 -25.40 -2.11
CA ALA A 163 -4.19 -26.06 -2.66
C ALA A 163 -3.24 -25.03 -3.29
N THR A 164 -3.74 -24.14 -4.14
CA THR A 164 -2.94 -23.06 -4.75
C THR A 164 -2.29 -22.17 -3.70
N ASN A 165 -3.06 -21.74 -2.68
CA ASN A 165 -2.52 -20.92 -1.59
C ASN A 165 -1.42 -21.64 -0.80
N ILE A 166 -1.51 -22.95 -0.63
CA ILE A 166 -0.46 -23.73 0.05
C ILE A 166 0.78 -23.77 -0.84
N MET A 167 0.62 -24.15 -2.11
CA MET A 167 1.72 -24.31 -3.07
C MET A 167 2.51 -23.01 -3.27
N GLU A 168 1.84 -21.89 -3.54
CA GLU A 168 2.50 -20.64 -3.87
C GLU A 168 3.22 -20.00 -2.67
N VAL A 169 2.69 -20.22 -1.46
CA VAL A 169 2.97 -19.33 -0.33
C VAL A 169 3.43 -20.05 0.93
N LYS A 170 2.90 -21.24 1.19
CA LYS A 170 3.15 -21.94 2.47
C LYS A 170 4.28 -22.93 2.35
N LEU A 171 4.48 -23.54 1.20
CA LEU A 171 5.63 -24.42 0.97
C LEU A 171 6.95 -23.66 0.92
N SER A 172 6.94 -22.38 0.53
CA SER A 172 8.10 -21.49 0.60
C SER A 172 8.34 -20.88 1.99
N SER A 173 7.53 -21.25 3.00
CA SER A 173 7.71 -20.80 4.39
C SER A 173 8.99 -21.39 4.99
N PRO A 174 9.69 -20.66 5.89
CA PRO A 174 10.82 -21.20 6.65
C PRO A 174 10.48 -22.47 7.45
N ASP A 175 9.20 -22.69 7.77
CA ASP A 175 8.73 -23.91 8.45
C ASP A 175 9.01 -25.19 7.63
N TYR A 176 9.07 -25.11 6.31
CA TYR A 176 9.18 -26.28 5.41
C TYR A 176 10.49 -26.30 4.62
N LYS A 177 11.50 -25.56 5.07
CA LYS A 177 12.78 -25.41 4.35
C LYS A 177 13.46 -26.75 4.04
N ASP A 178 13.34 -27.72 4.96
CA ASP A 178 13.98 -29.02 4.89
C ASP A 178 13.01 -30.14 4.45
N CYS A 179 11.82 -29.78 3.96
CA CYS A 179 10.78 -30.72 3.52
C CYS A 179 10.61 -30.66 2.00
N ASN A 180 10.37 -31.80 1.36
CA ASN A 180 9.92 -31.81 -0.03
C ASN A 180 8.46 -31.31 -0.13
N SER A 181 8.05 -30.88 -1.32
CA SER A 181 6.73 -30.27 -1.53
C SER A 181 5.55 -31.20 -1.20
N THR A 182 5.71 -32.51 -1.41
CA THR A 182 4.66 -33.51 -1.15
C THR A 182 4.43 -33.66 0.36
N ASP A 183 5.50 -33.91 1.12
CA ASP A 183 5.41 -34.09 2.58
C ASP A 183 4.97 -32.81 3.27
N ALA A 184 5.46 -31.65 2.80
CA ALA A 184 5.06 -30.35 3.32
C ALA A 184 3.58 -30.04 3.05
N MET A 185 3.05 -30.45 1.88
CA MET A 185 1.62 -30.34 1.58
C MET A 185 0.79 -31.23 2.52
N GLU A 186 1.20 -32.49 2.71
CA GLU A 186 0.50 -33.43 3.58
C GLU A 186 0.49 -32.93 5.04
N ASP A 187 1.65 -32.49 5.55
CA ASP A 187 1.76 -31.88 6.88
C ASP A 187 0.87 -30.65 7.03
N PHE A 188 0.87 -29.76 6.04
CA PHE A 188 0.07 -28.54 6.09
C PHE A 188 -1.43 -28.84 6.07
N MET A 189 -1.87 -29.85 5.33
CA MET A 189 -3.27 -30.31 5.34
C MET A 189 -3.66 -30.85 6.72
N LYS A 190 -2.83 -31.69 7.34
CA LYS A 190 -3.06 -32.17 8.72
C LYS A 190 -3.09 -31.01 9.73
N ARG A 191 -2.21 -30.02 9.57
CA ARG A 191 -2.22 -28.78 10.34
C ARG A 191 -3.54 -28.02 10.21
N ILE A 192 -4.13 -27.92 9.01
CA ILE A 192 -5.46 -27.31 8.83
C ILE A 192 -6.51 -28.09 9.63
N SER A 193 -6.51 -29.41 9.55
CA SER A 193 -7.44 -30.28 10.29
C SER A 193 -7.39 -30.06 11.80
N CYS A 194 -6.21 -29.81 12.38
CA CYS A 194 -6.08 -29.47 13.80
C CYS A 194 -6.87 -28.21 14.20
N TYR A 195 -6.97 -27.20 13.32
CA TYR A 195 -7.73 -25.99 13.59
C TYR A 195 -9.23 -26.16 13.31
N GLN A 196 -9.62 -27.04 12.38
CA GLN A 196 -11.02 -27.26 12.02
C GLN A 196 -11.84 -27.78 13.20
N SER A 197 -11.28 -28.67 14.04
CA SER A 197 -12.00 -29.27 15.17
C SER A 197 -12.44 -28.27 16.24
N SER A 198 -11.79 -27.10 16.32
CA SER A 198 -12.05 -26.06 17.32
C SER A 198 -12.47 -24.73 16.70
N TYR A 199 -12.69 -24.70 15.38
CA TYR A 199 -13.04 -23.45 14.69
C TYR A 199 -14.48 -23.06 14.98
N GLN A 200 -14.64 -21.88 15.59
CA GLN A 200 -15.90 -21.20 15.84
C GLN A 200 -15.92 -19.93 14.96
N PRO A 201 -16.51 -19.99 13.75
CA PRO A 201 -16.62 -18.82 12.87
C PRO A 201 -17.29 -17.64 13.57
N LEU A 202 -17.09 -16.42 13.06
CA LEU A 202 -17.84 -15.28 13.58
C LEU A 202 -19.35 -15.49 13.34
N ASP A 203 -20.20 -15.03 14.24
CA ASP A 203 -21.64 -15.24 14.17
C ASP A 203 -22.38 -13.91 14.36
N PRO A 204 -22.45 -13.07 13.31
CA PRO A 204 -23.03 -11.73 13.41
C PRO A 204 -24.55 -11.72 13.63
N ASP A 205 -25.22 -12.87 13.47
CA ASP A 205 -26.66 -12.99 13.66
C ASP A 205 -27.02 -13.26 15.15
N ASP A 206 -26.09 -13.83 15.92
CA ASP A 206 -26.26 -14.15 17.35
C ASP A 206 -25.05 -13.72 18.20
N TYR A 207 -24.07 -14.59 18.40
CA TYR A 207 -23.01 -14.41 19.42
C TYR A 207 -22.13 -13.16 19.20
N ASP A 208 -21.84 -12.82 17.95
CA ASP A 208 -20.94 -11.72 17.55
C ASP A 208 -21.72 -10.50 17.00
N ARG A 209 -23.04 -10.39 17.28
CA ARG A 209 -23.93 -9.34 16.76
C ARG A 209 -23.49 -7.91 17.06
N GLU A 210 -22.82 -7.69 18.19
CA GLU A 210 -22.33 -6.38 18.60
C GLU A 210 -20.91 -6.07 18.08
N LEU A 211 -20.24 -7.03 17.43
CA LEU A 211 -18.88 -6.85 16.94
C LEU A 211 -18.84 -6.20 15.56
N SER A 212 -17.89 -5.28 15.38
CA SER A 212 -17.58 -4.68 14.09
C SER A 212 -16.70 -5.62 13.28
N LEU A 213 -17.23 -6.11 12.16
CA LEU A 213 -16.55 -7.15 11.38
C LEU A 213 -16.90 -7.14 9.90
N ILE A 214 -16.03 -7.76 9.11
CA ILE A 214 -16.29 -8.21 7.75
C ILE A 214 -15.90 -9.68 7.60
N LYS A 215 -16.79 -10.48 7.02
CA LYS A 215 -16.48 -11.82 6.50
C LYS A 215 -16.28 -11.72 5.00
N VAL A 216 -15.11 -12.15 4.53
CA VAL A 216 -14.77 -12.32 3.11
C VAL A 216 -14.93 -13.79 2.77
N ILE A 217 -15.88 -14.11 1.89
CA ILE A 217 -16.30 -15.48 1.59
C ILE A 217 -15.94 -15.84 0.16
N ASP A 218 -15.28 -17.00 0.00
CA ASP A 218 -14.83 -17.59 -1.25
C ASP A 218 -14.07 -16.58 -2.12
N VAL A 219 -13.02 -15.99 -1.54
CA VAL A 219 -12.09 -15.08 -2.23
C VAL A 219 -12.78 -13.83 -2.79
N GLY A 220 -13.71 -13.28 -2.00
CA GLY A 220 -14.40 -12.03 -2.35
C GLY A 220 -15.65 -12.20 -3.23
N ARG A 221 -16.14 -13.44 -3.41
CA ARG A 221 -17.43 -13.67 -4.08
C ARG A 221 -18.60 -13.11 -3.29
N ARG A 222 -18.51 -13.14 -1.95
CA ARG A 222 -19.54 -12.59 -1.05
C ARG A 222 -18.90 -11.97 0.18
N TYR A 223 -19.56 -10.95 0.68
CA TYR A 223 -19.18 -10.26 1.90
C TYR A 223 -20.35 -10.22 2.88
N LEU A 224 -20.05 -10.30 4.17
CA LEU A 224 -20.98 -9.96 5.25
C LEU A 224 -20.30 -8.91 6.11
N VAL A 225 -20.90 -7.73 6.21
CA VAL A 225 -20.38 -6.60 6.98
C VAL A 225 -21.34 -6.32 8.13
N ASN A 226 -20.82 -6.17 9.35
CA ASN A 226 -21.61 -5.85 10.54
C ASN A 226 -21.00 -4.67 11.30
N ARG A 227 -21.86 -3.73 11.73
CA ARG A 227 -21.56 -2.59 12.63
C ARG A 227 -20.26 -1.83 12.33
N VAL A 228 -20.13 -1.27 11.12
CA VAL A 228 -19.03 -0.33 10.79
C VAL A 228 -19.13 0.91 11.69
N GLN A 229 -18.05 1.23 12.41
CA GLN A 229 -18.06 2.27 13.46
C GLN A 229 -17.56 3.63 12.98
N ASP A 230 -16.72 3.66 11.95
CA ASP A 230 -16.07 4.88 11.48
C ASP A 230 -15.65 4.81 10.01
N HIS A 231 -15.12 5.94 9.52
CA HIS A 231 -14.64 6.09 8.15
C HIS A 231 -13.51 5.10 7.81
N ILE A 232 -12.61 4.79 8.76
CA ILE A 232 -11.47 3.92 8.45
C ILE A 232 -11.92 2.48 8.25
N GLN A 233 -12.86 1.98 9.07
CA GLN A 233 -13.49 0.68 8.86
C GLN A 233 -14.27 0.64 7.54
N SER A 234 -15.03 1.70 7.21
CA SER A 234 -15.74 1.80 5.92
C SER A 234 -14.78 1.73 4.73
N ARG A 235 -13.62 2.39 4.83
CA ARG A 235 -12.57 2.32 3.79
C ARG A 235 -11.95 0.95 3.66
N ILE A 236 -11.68 0.28 4.78
CA ILE A 236 -11.16 -1.09 4.77
C ILE A 236 -12.15 -2.01 4.05
N VAL A 237 -13.45 -1.92 4.38
CA VAL A 237 -14.51 -2.67 3.69
C VAL A 237 -14.49 -2.39 2.19
N TYR A 238 -14.50 -1.11 1.80
CA TYR A 238 -14.46 -0.71 0.39
C TYR A 238 -13.24 -1.27 -0.35
N TYR A 239 -12.05 -1.20 0.26
CA TYR A 239 -10.83 -1.76 -0.32
C TYR A 239 -10.92 -3.28 -0.51
N LEU A 240 -11.37 -4.01 0.51
CA LEU A 240 -11.51 -5.48 0.46
C LEU A 240 -12.52 -5.95 -0.59
N MET A 241 -13.51 -5.11 -0.92
CA MET A 241 -14.48 -5.38 -1.99
C MET A 241 -13.94 -5.17 -3.40
N ASN A 242 -12.83 -4.43 -3.56
CA ASN A 242 -12.25 -4.12 -4.87
C ASN A 242 -11.00 -4.94 -5.20
N ILE A 243 -10.35 -5.56 -4.22
CA ILE A 243 -9.19 -6.42 -4.48
C ILE A 243 -9.61 -7.81 -4.98
N HIS A 244 -8.79 -8.39 -5.86
CA HIS A 244 -8.88 -9.80 -6.24
C HIS A 244 -7.51 -10.47 -6.31
N VAL A 245 -7.52 -11.80 -6.42
CA VAL A 245 -6.29 -12.63 -6.47
C VAL A 245 -6.00 -13.20 -7.86
N GLN A 246 -6.85 -12.94 -8.85
CA GLN A 246 -6.60 -13.42 -10.22
C GLN A 246 -5.27 -12.89 -10.76
N PRO A 247 -4.44 -13.75 -11.38
CA PRO A 247 -3.19 -13.33 -12.01
C PRO A 247 -3.45 -12.28 -13.09
N ARG A 248 -2.66 -11.20 -13.07
CA ARG A 248 -2.78 -10.09 -14.01
C ARG A 248 -1.45 -9.35 -14.16
N THR A 249 -1.33 -8.53 -15.18
CA THR A 249 -0.16 -7.67 -15.38
C THR A 249 -0.55 -6.20 -15.48
N ILE A 250 0.14 -5.36 -14.70
CA ILE A 250 0.01 -3.90 -14.78
C ILE A 250 1.27 -3.35 -15.44
N TYR A 251 1.10 -2.55 -16.47
CA TYR A 251 2.18 -1.84 -17.15
C TYR A 251 2.10 -0.37 -16.80
N LEU A 252 3.18 0.20 -16.29
CA LEU A 252 3.30 1.64 -16.09
C LEU A 252 4.36 2.17 -17.05
N CYS A 253 4.05 3.24 -17.77
CA CYS A 253 5.07 4.03 -18.46
C CYS A 253 4.70 5.51 -18.42
N ARG A 254 5.69 6.36 -18.71
CA ARG A 254 5.44 7.77 -18.97
C ARG A 254 4.98 7.96 -20.41
N HIS A 255 4.40 9.12 -20.69
CA HIS A 255 4.33 9.63 -22.05
C HIS A 255 5.69 9.56 -22.75
N GLY A 256 5.69 9.52 -24.09
CA GLY A 256 6.91 9.75 -24.87
C GLY A 256 7.51 11.13 -24.56
N GLU A 257 8.81 11.32 -24.79
CA GLU A 257 9.48 12.60 -24.59
C GLU A 257 8.69 13.76 -25.22
N SER A 258 8.51 14.84 -24.47
CA SER A 258 7.77 16.04 -24.89
C SER A 258 8.70 17.23 -25.19
N GLU A 259 8.17 18.25 -25.86
CA GLU A 259 8.90 19.50 -26.12
C GLU A 259 9.32 20.21 -24.83
N SER A 260 8.51 20.16 -23.76
CA SER A 260 8.91 20.70 -22.45
C SER A 260 10.08 19.93 -21.85
N ASN A 261 10.16 18.59 -22.05
CA ASN A 261 11.28 17.82 -21.54
C ASN A 261 12.60 18.22 -22.21
N LEU A 262 12.60 18.43 -23.53
CA LEU A 262 13.78 18.89 -24.26
C LEU A 262 14.30 20.24 -23.74
N LYS A 263 13.38 21.11 -23.30
CA LYS A 263 13.69 22.43 -22.74
C LYS A 263 13.96 22.41 -21.23
N GLY A 264 13.89 21.26 -20.58
CA GLY A 264 14.04 21.15 -19.12
C GLY A 264 12.91 21.80 -18.30
N LYS A 265 11.76 22.07 -18.92
CA LYS A 265 10.61 22.72 -18.27
C LYS A 265 9.71 21.71 -17.56
N ILE A 266 9.20 22.06 -16.39
CA ILE A 266 8.21 21.27 -15.64
C ILE A 266 6.78 21.69 -16.01
N GLY A 267 5.81 20.80 -15.77
CA GLY A 267 4.39 21.11 -15.99
C GLY A 267 3.99 21.30 -17.46
N GLY A 268 2.96 22.12 -17.68
CA GLY A 268 2.39 22.50 -18.96
C GLY A 268 1.69 21.36 -19.71
N ASP A 269 1.26 21.66 -20.94
CA ASP A 269 0.56 20.72 -21.83
C ASP A 269 1.21 20.57 -23.22
N SER A 270 2.54 20.55 -23.24
CA SER A 270 3.28 20.37 -24.50
C SER A 270 3.05 19.00 -25.13
N GLY A 271 3.15 18.94 -26.46
CA GLY A 271 3.06 17.70 -27.23
C GLY A 271 4.37 16.90 -27.27
N LEU A 272 4.30 15.73 -27.91
CA LEU A 272 5.46 14.84 -28.10
C LEU A 272 6.52 15.45 -29.02
N SER A 273 7.78 15.25 -28.64
CA SER A 273 8.94 15.46 -29.51
C SER A 273 9.00 14.41 -30.63
N SER A 274 9.95 14.57 -31.56
CA SER A 274 10.21 13.55 -32.59
C SER A 274 10.59 12.20 -31.97
N ARG A 275 11.34 12.18 -30.87
CA ARG A 275 11.70 10.95 -30.13
C ARG A 275 10.51 10.39 -29.36
N GLY A 276 9.66 11.23 -28.77
CA GLY A 276 8.42 10.79 -28.12
C GLY A 276 7.47 10.08 -29.09
N LYS A 277 7.36 10.56 -30.32
CA LYS A 277 6.60 9.87 -31.39
C LYS A 277 7.18 8.51 -31.73
N LYS A 278 8.53 8.40 -31.85
CA LYS A 278 9.21 7.10 -32.06
C LYS A 278 8.94 6.12 -30.92
N PHE A 279 9.00 6.59 -29.67
CA PHE A 279 8.65 5.76 -28.51
C PHE A 279 7.20 5.26 -28.57
N SER A 280 6.27 6.10 -29.00
CA SER A 280 4.85 5.71 -29.09
C SER A 280 4.63 4.55 -30.07
N ILE A 281 5.39 4.54 -31.18
CA ILE A 281 5.41 3.41 -32.13
C ILE A 281 6.09 2.17 -31.52
N ALA A 282 7.23 2.35 -30.83
CA ALA A 282 7.90 1.24 -30.15
C ALA A 282 7.01 0.61 -29.06
N LEU A 283 6.25 1.42 -28.32
CA LEU A 283 5.29 0.97 -27.32
C LEU A 283 4.16 0.16 -27.95
N LYS A 284 3.67 0.56 -29.14
CA LYS A 284 2.70 -0.23 -29.90
C LYS A 284 3.23 -1.64 -30.19
N HIS A 285 4.45 -1.73 -30.73
CA HIS A 285 5.06 -3.03 -31.03
C HIS A 285 5.23 -3.88 -29.77
N PHE A 286 5.74 -3.27 -28.70
CA PHE A 286 5.86 -3.94 -27.40
C PHE A 286 4.52 -4.51 -26.92
N VAL A 287 3.44 -3.71 -26.95
CA VAL A 287 2.10 -4.15 -26.52
C VAL A 287 1.59 -5.30 -27.39
N GLN A 288 1.80 -5.24 -28.71
CA GLN A 288 1.43 -6.33 -29.63
C GLN A 288 2.17 -7.63 -29.32
N GLU A 289 3.47 -7.55 -29.01
CA GLU A 289 4.29 -8.71 -28.65
C GLU A 289 3.88 -9.36 -27.31
N GLN A 290 3.33 -8.59 -26.37
CA GLN A 290 2.83 -9.17 -25.12
C GLN A 290 1.58 -10.05 -25.33
N ASN A 291 0.88 -9.91 -26.47
CA ASN A 291 -0.29 -10.71 -26.85
C ASN A 291 -1.35 -10.84 -25.72
N LEU A 292 -1.64 -9.71 -25.06
CA LEU A 292 -2.55 -9.66 -23.92
C LEU A 292 -4.01 -9.63 -24.38
N LYS A 293 -4.85 -10.40 -23.69
CA LYS A 293 -6.31 -10.29 -23.82
C LYS A 293 -6.81 -9.11 -23.00
N ASP A 294 -7.78 -8.39 -23.57
CA ASP A 294 -8.56 -7.34 -22.90
C ASP A 294 -7.72 -6.27 -22.18
N LEU A 295 -6.61 -5.85 -22.78
CA LEU A 295 -5.76 -4.79 -22.24
C LEU A 295 -6.53 -3.46 -22.20
N LYS A 296 -6.70 -2.91 -21.00
CA LYS A 296 -7.18 -1.54 -20.82
C LYS A 296 -6.04 -0.55 -20.89
N VAL A 297 -6.26 0.59 -21.54
CA VAL A 297 -5.28 1.67 -21.63
C VAL A 297 -5.81 2.91 -20.95
N TRP A 298 -5.07 3.45 -19.99
CA TRP A 298 -5.41 4.68 -19.29
C TRP A 298 -4.38 5.76 -19.53
N THR A 299 -4.87 6.98 -19.70
CA THR A 299 -4.04 8.17 -19.90
C THR A 299 -4.43 9.27 -18.92
N SER A 300 -3.56 10.25 -18.76
CA SER A 300 -3.98 11.56 -18.26
C SER A 300 -4.78 12.34 -19.31
N GLN A 301 -5.33 13.49 -18.93
CA GLN A 301 -5.95 14.42 -19.87
C GLN A 301 -4.93 15.32 -20.60
N LEU A 302 -3.63 15.17 -20.32
CA LEU A 302 -2.58 15.97 -20.95
C LEU A 302 -2.17 15.38 -22.30
N LYS A 303 -1.96 16.27 -23.29
CA LYS A 303 -1.74 15.98 -24.70
C LYS A 303 -0.68 14.90 -24.94
N ARG A 304 0.45 14.97 -24.23
CA ARG A 304 1.56 14.01 -24.37
C ARG A 304 1.19 12.57 -24.04
N THR A 305 0.35 12.31 -23.04
CA THR A 305 -0.08 10.92 -22.74
C THR A 305 -1.09 10.43 -23.76
N ILE A 306 -1.98 11.33 -24.21
CA ILE A 306 -3.01 11.04 -25.22
C ILE A 306 -2.35 10.68 -26.56
N GLN A 307 -1.43 11.52 -27.05
CA GLN A 307 -0.68 11.25 -28.28
C GLN A 307 0.13 9.95 -28.24
N THR A 308 0.62 9.57 -27.05
CA THR A 308 1.31 8.29 -26.87
C THR A 308 0.34 7.11 -27.03
N ALA A 309 -0.87 7.21 -26.46
CA ALA A 309 -1.91 6.19 -26.54
C ALA A 309 -2.52 6.07 -27.95
N GLU A 310 -2.70 7.19 -28.66
CA GLU A 310 -3.25 7.22 -30.02
C GLU A 310 -2.44 6.32 -30.98
N ALA A 311 -1.12 6.25 -30.80
CA ALA A 311 -0.24 5.40 -31.62
C ALA A 311 -0.56 3.90 -31.47
N LEU A 312 -1.10 3.48 -30.33
CA LEU A 312 -1.42 2.08 -30.05
C LEU A 312 -2.55 1.55 -30.94
N GLY A 313 -3.48 2.43 -31.35
CA GLY A 313 -4.69 2.03 -32.07
C GLY A 313 -5.68 1.22 -31.22
N LEU A 314 -5.60 1.36 -29.89
CA LEU A 314 -6.49 0.73 -28.91
C LEU A 314 -7.40 1.78 -28.27
N PRO A 315 -8.60 1.42 -27.80
CA PRO A 315 -9.41 2.31 -26.99
C PRO A 315 -8.67 2.66 -25.69
N TYR A 316 -8.76 3.92 -25.27
CA TYR A 316 -8.16 4.40 -24.02
C TYR A 316 -9.11 5.32 -23.26
N GLU A 317 -8.96 5.34 -21.94
CA GLU A 317 -9.75 6.19 -21.04
C GLU A 317 -8.86 7.28 -20.45
N GLN A 318 -9.37 8.52 -20.42
CA GLN A 318 -8.65 9.66 -19.88
C GLN A 318 -9.08 9.95 -18.46
N TRP A 319 -8.12 9.99 -17.54
CA TRP A 319 -8.35 10.25 -16.12
C TRP A 319 -7.68 11.56 -15.73
N LYS A 320 -8.46 12.56 -15.31
CA LYS A 320 -7.91 13.81 -14.76
C LYS A 320 -7.00 13.56 -13.55
N ALA A 321 -7.33 12.54 -12.75
CA ALA A 321 -6.53 12.08 -11.63
C ALA A 321 -5.13 11.59 -12.02
N LEU A 322 -4.88 11.29 -13.30
CA LEU A 322 -3.55 10.92 -13.82
C LEU A 322 -2.75 12.11 -14.36
N ASN A 323 -3.26 13.34 -14.31
CA ASN A 323 -2.48 14.53 -14.70
C ASN A 323 -1.23 14.67 -13.80
N GLU A 324 -0.14 15.22 -14.36
CA GLU A 324 1.09 15.46 -13.60
C GLU A 324 0.83 16.32 -12.37
N ILE A 325 1.76 16.28 -11.40
CA ILE A 325 1.74 17.20 -10.26
C ILE A 325 1.65 18.64 -10.73
N ASP A 326 0.71 19.40 -10.17
CA ASP A 326 0.56 20.82 -10.45
C ASP A 326 1.67 21.62 -9.73
N ALA A 327 2.55 22.25 -10.49
CA ALA A 327 3.62 23.09 -9.95
C ALA A 327 3.17 24.52 -9.60
N GLY A 328 1.88 24.83 -9.75
CA GLY A 328 1.29 26.13 -9.44
C GLY A 328 2.00 27.27 -10.15
N VAL A 329 2.51 28.23 -9.37
CA VAL A 329 3.24 29.39 -9.93
C VAL A 329 4.55 29.01 -10.66
N CYS A 330 5.05 27.78 -10.47
CA CYS A 330 6.27 27.27 -11.10
C CYS A 330 6.02 26.46 -12.38
N GLU A 331 4.77 26.37 -12.86
CA GLU A 331 4.43 25.74 -14.14
C GLU A 331 5.22 26.37 -15.30
N GLU A 332 5.63 25.54 -16.26
CA GLU A 332 6.38 25.91 -17.47
C GLU A 332 7.76 26.55 -17.24
N MET A 333 8.30 26.49 -16.01
CA MET A 333 9.66 26.93 -15.68
C MET A 333 10.67 25.77 -15.74
N THR A 334 11.95 26.09 -15.97
CA THR A 334 13.05 25.15 -15.67
C THR A 334 13.40 25.16 -14.19
N TYR A 335 14.11 24.13 -13.70
CA TYR A 335 14.57 24.12 -12.31
C TYR A 335 15.55 25.26 -12.01
N GLU A 336 16.35 25.70 -12.98
CA GLU A 336 17.22 26.87 -12.87
C GLU A 336 16.41 28.15 -12.69
N GLU A 337 15.37 28.35 -13.49
CA GLU A 337 14.46 29.50 -13.36
C GLU A 337 13.77 29.52 -11.99
N ILE A 338 13.33 28.36 -11.48
CA ILE A 338 12.74 28.26 -10.14
C ILE A 338 13.77 28.62 -9.07
N ARG A 339 15.01 28.13 -9.19
CA ARG A 339 16.08 28.44 -8.23
C ARG A 339 16.42 29.94 -8.22
N GLU A 340 16.36 30.61 -9.37
CA GLU A 340 16.65 32.04 -9.48
C GLU A 340 15.49 32.92 -9.01
N ARG A 341 14.26 32.58 -9.39
CA ARG A 341 13.06 33.40 -9.09
C ARG A 341 12.44 33.09 -7.73
N HIS A 342 12.55 31.85 -7.26
CA HIS A 342 11.96 31.34 -6.02
C HIS A 342 12.98 30.50 -5.22
N PRO A 343 14.13 31.09 -4.82
CA PRO A 343 15.23 30.35 -4.18
C PRO A 343 14.83 29.64 -2.88
N GLU A 344 13.95 30.27 -2.09
CA GLU A 344 13.43 29.68 -0.86
C GLU A 344 12.58 28.43 -1.14
N GLU A 345 11.66 28.51 -2.09
CA GLU A 345 10.80 27.39 -2.48
C GLU A 345 11.60 26.21 -3.02
N PHE A 346 12.64 26.50 -3.81
CA PHE A 346 13.58 25.47 -4.29
C PHE A 346 14.26 24.72 -3.12
N ALA A 347 14.73 25.45 -2.11
CA ALA A 347 15.38 24.87 -0.94
C ALA A 347 14.40 24.09 -0.05
N LEU A 348 13.21 24.63 0.20
CA LEU A 348 12.16 23.96 0.99
C LEU A 348 11.73 22.64 0.35
N ARG A 349 11.61 22.62 -0.98
CA ARG A 349 11.28 21.39 -1.73
C ARG A 349 12.37 20.33 -1.65
N ASP A 350 13.63 20.74 -1.64
CA ASP A 350 14.77 19.82 -1.47
C ASP A 350 14.84 19.25 -0.05
N GLN A 351 14.40 20.04 0.93
CA GLN A 351 14.36 19.63 2.33
C GLN A 351 13.30 18.56 2.59
N ASP A 352 12.07 18.78 2.12
CA ASP A 352 10.95 17.87 2.37
C ASP A 352 10.09 17.72 1.12
N LYS A 353 10.61 16.94 0.17
CA LYS A 353 10.00 16.81 -1.17
C LYS A 353 8.64 16.13 -1.17
N TYR A 354 8.30 15.35 -0.14
CA TYR A 354 7.02 14.66 -0.07
C TYR A 354 5.91 15.61 0.39
N TYR A 355 6.13 16.33 1.51
CA TYR A 355 5.13 17.24 2.08
C TYR A 355 5.16 18.64 1.49
N TYR A 356 6.26 19.04 0.82
CA TYR A 356 6.34 20.32 0.14
C TYR A 356 5.21 20.49 -0.88
N ARG A 357 4.45 21.56 -0.73
CA ARG A 357 3.41 22.00 -1.66
C ARG A 357 3.91 23.23 -2.43
N TYR A 358 3.86 23.15 -3.75
CA TYR A 358 4.10 24.32 -4.60
C TYR A 358 3.07 25.44 -4.28
N PRO A 359 3.46 26.73 -4.30
CA PRO A 359 2.49 27.81 -4.13
C PRO A 359 1.39 27.74 -5.20
N SER A 360 0.13 27.67 -4.76
CA SER A 360 -1.04 27.45 -5.61
C SER A 360 -1.01 26.15 -6.43
N GLY A 361 -0.24 25.15 -5.99
CA GLY A 361 -0.11 23.84 -6.65
C GLY A 361 -0.25 22.68 -5.66
N GLU A 362 0.38 21.56 -6.00
CA GLU A 362 0.26 20.28 -5.29
C GLU A 362 1.58 19.85 -4.61
N SER A 363 1.44 18.95 -3.65
CA SER A 363 2.50 18.13 -3.06
C SER A 363 2.39 16.67 -3.52
N TYR A 364 3.37 15.82 -3.19
CA TYR A 364 3.23 14.36 -3.39
C TYR A 364 2.13 13.78 -2.48
N GLN A 365 1.90 14.37 -1.31
CA GLN A 365 0.78 13.99 -0.43
C GLN A 365 -0.58 14.26 -1.11
N ASP A 366 -0.73 15.40 -1.80
CA ASP A 366 -1.94 15.71 -2.56
C ASP A 366 -2.15 14.73 -3.72
N LEU A 367 -1.06 14.38 -4.42
CA LEU A 367 -1.10 13.35 -5.47
C LEU A 367 -1.61 12.01 -4.97
N VAL A 368 -1.15 11.55 -3.80
CA VAL A 368 -1.60 10.29 -3.20
C VAL A 368 -3.11 10.31 -3.00
N GLN A 369 -3.65 11.38 -2.42
CA GLN A 369 -5.11 11.51 -2.21
C GLN A 369 -5.86 11.53 -3.54
N ARG A 370 -5.35 12.25 -4.55
CA ARG A 370 -5.92 12.31 -5.90
C ARG A 370 -5.87 10.98 -6.65
N LEU A 371 -4.83 10.17 -6.43
CA LEU A 371 -4.59 8.91 -7.13
C LEU A 371 -5.27 7.72 -6.46
N GLU A 372 -5.84 7.87 -5.28
CA GLU A 372 -6.49 6.76 -4.60
C GLU A 372 -7.60 6.10 -5.44
N PRO A 373 -8.53 6.83 -6.10
CA PRO A 373 -9.52 6.20 -6.97
C PRO A 373 -8.89 5.40 -8.12
N VAL A 374 -7.73 5.83 -8.62
CA VAL A 374 -6.97 5.10 -9.65
C VAL A 374 -6.43 3.79 -9.07
N ILE A 375 -5.87 3.80 -7.85
CA ILE A 375 -5.41 2.58 -7.18
C ILE A 375 -6.58 1.61 -6.95
N MET A 376 -7.73 2.10 -6.50
CA MET A 376 -8.92 1.25 -6.30
C MET A 376 -9.36 0.58 -7.59
N GLU A 377 -9.38 1.33 -8.70
CA GLU A 377 -9.74 0.76 -10.00
C GLU A 377 -8.66 -0.19 -10.53
N LEU A 378 -7.36 0.11 -10.36
CA LEU A 378 -6.27 -0.82 -10.70
C LEU A 378 -6.39 -2.13 -9.92
N GLU A 379 -6.83 -2.06 -8.67
CA GLU A 379 -7.03 -3.25 -7.84
C GLU A 379 -8.20 -4.13 -8.31
N ARG A 380 -9.14 -3.56 -9.08
CA ARG A 380 -10.32 -4.23 -9.65
C ARG A 380 -10.10 -4.78 -11.06
N GLN A 381 -9.18 -4.19 -11.83
CA GLN A 381 -8.93 -4.54 -13.23
C GLN A 381 -7.94 -5.69 -13.40
N GLU A 382 -7.96 -6.36 -14.56
CA GLU A 382 -6.94 -7.35 -14.92
C GLU A 382 -5.72 -6.68 -15.58
N ASN A 383 -5.58 -6.80 -16.91
CA ASN A 383 -4.45 -6.24 -17.64
C ASN A 383 -4.66 -4.76 -17.91
N VAL A 384 -3.79 -3.89 -17.39
CA VAL A 384 -3.89 -2.43 -17.57
C VAL A 384 -2.53 -1.84 -17.96
N LEU A 385 -2.52 -0.97 -18.96
CA LEU A 385 -1.43 -0.09 -19.30
C LEU A 385 -1.78 1.34 -18.88
N VAL A 386 -1.00 1.93 -17.97
CA VAL A 386 -1.15 3.33 -17.54
C VAL A 386 -0.03 4.17 -18.14
N ILE A 387 -0.41 5.12 -19.00
CA ILE A 387 0.50 6.09 -19.62
C ILE A 387 0.33 7.43 -18.89
N CYS A 388 1.31 7.78 -18.04
CA CYS A 388 1.22 8.91 -17.13
C CYS A 388 2.49 9.77 -17.12
N HIS A 389 2.84 10.35 -15.98
CA HIS A 389 3.92 11.33 -15.83
C HIS A 389 4.87 10.96 -14.69
N GLN A 390 5.93 11.74 -14.47
CA GLN A 390 7.00 11.33 -13.57
C GLN A 390 6.54 11.29 -12.11
N ALA A 391 5.85 12.32 -11.59
CA ALA A 391 5.44 12.31 -10.18
C ALA A 391 4.29 11.32 -9.93
N VAL A 392 3.31 11.27 -10.85
CA VAL A 392 2.22 10.30 -10.81
C VAL A 392 2.72 8.85 -10.82
N MET A 393 3.62 8.51 -11.74
CA MET A 393 4.15 7.15 -11.87
C MET A 393 4.92 6.74 -10.61
N ARG A 394 5.63 7.66 -9.95
CA ARG A 394 6.29 7.42 -8.67
C ARG A 394 5.30 7.06 -7.56
N CYS A 395 4.19 7.80 -7.45
CA CYS A 395 3.14 7.51 -6.47
C CYS A 395 2.53 6.12 -6.69
N LEU A 396 2.19 5.79 -7.95
CA LEU A 396 1.65 4.47 -8.30
C LEU A 396 2.66 3.36 -8.01
N LEU A 397 3.93 3.56 -8.39
CA LEU A 397 4.99 2.58 -8.16
C LEU A 397 5.25 2.36 -6.67
N ALA A 398 5.22 3.43 -5.87
CA ALA A 398 5.39 3.34 -4.42
C ALA A 398 4.28 2.50 -3.76
N TYR A 399 3.04 2.59 -4.25
CA TYR A 399 1.96 1.70 -3.79
C TYR A 399 2.28 0.23 -4.08
N PHE A 400 2.63 -0.12 -5.32
CA PHE A 400 2.85 -1.53 -5.68
C PHE A 400 4.12 -2.13 -5.07
N LEU A 401 5.15 -1.32 -4.85
CA LEU A 401 6.45 -1.73 -4.31
C LEU A 401 6.61 -1.48 -2.80
N ASP A 402 5.56 -1.04 -2.11
CA ASP A 402 5.54 -0.76 -0.67
C ASP A 402 6.68 0.20 -0.25
N LYS A 403 6.76 1.34 -0.94
CA LYS A 403 7.78 2.37 -0.70
C LYS A 403 7.25 3.48 0.19
N SER A 404 8.12 3.94 1.09
CA SER A 404 7.81 4.99 2.05
C SER A 404 7.52 6.34 1.38
N ALA A 405 6.84 7.23 2.11
CA ALA A 405 6.62 8.62 1.69
C ALA A 405 7.95 9.34 1.40
N GLU A 406 9.01 9.03 2.14
CA GLU A 406 10.34 9.61 1.96
C GLU A 406 11.02 9.14 0.66
N GLU A 407 10.92 7.84 0.33
CA GLU A 407 11.52 7.27 -0.89
C GLU A 407 10.73 7.65 -2.16
N MET A 408 9.40 7.79 -2.06
CA MET A 408 8.49 7.94 -3.20
C MET A 408 8.90 9.05 -4.20
N PRO A 409 9.21 10.30 -3.78
CA PRO A 409 9.62 11.38 -4.69
C PRO A 409 10.94 11.15 -5.44
N TYR A 410 11.67 10.09 -5.10
CA TYR A 410 12.99 9.75 -5.63
C TYR A 410 13.03 8.42 -6.37
N LEU A 411 11.89 7.73 -6.52
CA LEU A 411 11.85 6.52 -7.37
C LEU A 411 12.23 6.85 -8.82
N LYS A 412 12.96 5.94 -9.46
CA LYS A 412 13.43 6.10 -10.84
C LYS A 412 12.36 5.63 -11.81
N CYS A 413 11.81 6.59 -12.56
CA CYS A 413 10.80 6.37 -13.60
C CYS A 413 11.29 7.04 -14.91
N PRO A 414 12.28 6.46 -15.60
CA PRO A 414 12.88 7.05 -16.79
C PRO A 414 11.86 7.16 -17.94
N LEU A 415 12.12 8.08 -18.88
CA LEU A 415 11.39 8.12 -20.15
C LEU A 415 11.66 6.84 -20.96
N HIS A 416 10.72 6.53 -21.84
CA HIS A 416 10.81 5.47 -22.84
C HIS A 416 11.06 4.05 -22.29
N THR A 417 10.67 3.82 -21.04
CA THR A 417 10.81 2.56 -20.33
C THR A 417 9.45 2.13 -19.80
N VAL A 418 9.11 0.86 -20.02
CA VAL A 418 7.91 0.23 -19.47
C VAL A 418 8.29 -0.50 -18.18
N LEU A 419 7.56 -0.21 -17.10
CA LEU A 419 7.65 -0.96 -15.85
C LEU A 419 6.52 -1.97 -15.82
N LYS A 420 6.87 -3.25 -15.89
CA LYS A 420 5.93 -4.37 -15.81
C LYS A 420 5.83 -4.85 -14.36
N LEU A 421 4.61 -4.86 -13.85
CA LEU A 421 4.25 -5.22 -12.50
C LEU A 421 3.38 -6.48 -12.54
N THR A 422 3.86 -7.55 -11.90
CA THR A 422 3.10 -8.80 -11.73
C THR A 422 2.84 -9.02 -10.25
N PRO A 423 1.61 -8.77 -9.75
CA PRO A 423 1.25 -9.02 -8.36
C PRO A 423 1.52 -10.49 -7.99
N VAL A 424 2.16 -10.70 -6.85
CA VAL A 424 2.42 -12.02 -6.25
C VAL A 424 1.96 -12.02 -4.80
N ALA A 425 1.88 -13.20 -4.17
CA ALA A 425 1.23 -13.38 -2.88
C ALA A 425 1.63 -12.40 -1.76
N TYR A 426 2.85 -11.87 -1.74
CA TYR A 426 3.29 -10.92 -0.71
C TYR A 426 3.91 -9.64 -1.27
N GLY A 427 3.65 -9.31 -2.54
CA GLY A 427 4.23 -8.13 -3.15
C GLY A 427 3.97 -8.04 -4.64
N CYS A 428 4.94 -7.53 -5.38
CA CYS A 428 4.87 -7.38 -6.82
C CYS A 428 6.22 -7.69 -7.43
N ARG A 429 6.27 -8.59 -8.42
CA ARG A 429 7.45 -8.72 -9.27
C ARG A 429 7.53 -7.48 -10.16
N PHE A 430 8.74 -6.99 -10.33
CA PHE A 430 9.05 -5.76 -11.05
C PHE A 430 10.05 -6.05 -12.17
N GLU A 431 9.73 -5.64 -13.39
CA GLU A 431 10.62 -5.74 -14.55
C GLU A 431 10.65 -4.39 -15.28
N SER A 432 11.85 -3.93 -15.65
CA SER A 432 12.06 -2.66 -16.35
C SER A 432 12.51 -2.94 -17.79
N ILE A 433 11.75 -2.46 -18.76
CA ILE A 433 11.91 -2.78 -20.18
C ILE A 433 12.11 -1.48 -20.96
N SER A 434 13.35 -1.18 -21.35
CA SER A 434 13.67 -0.03 -22.20
C SER A 434 13.29 -0.34 -23.64
N LEU A 435 12.59 0.59 -24.32
CA LEU A 435 12.15 0.40 -25.71
C LEU A 435 13.16 0.95 -26.74
N ASN A 436 14.42 1.14 -26.35
CA ASN A 436 15.53 1.54 -27.23
C ASN A 436 15.30 2.82 -28.04
N VAL A 437 14.59 3.79 -27.46
CA VAL A 437 14.46 5.15 -28.01
C VAL A 437 15.09 6.11 -27.04
N GLU A 438 16.09 6.89 -27.49
CA GLU A 438 16.74 7.89 -26.65
C GLU A 438 15.77 8.93 -26.10
N ALA A 439 16.07 9.47 -24.91
CA ALA A 439 15.35 10.57 -24.29
C ALA A 439 16.28 11.34 -23.34
N VAL A 440 15.93 12.58 -23.04
CA VAL A 440 16.56 13.33 -21.95
C VAL A 440 16.32 12.66 -20.59
N ASN A 441 17.25 12.85 -19.66
CA ASN A 441 17.06 12.44 -18.28
C ASN A 441 16.35 13.56 -17.48
N THR A 442 15.21 13.24 -16.88
CA THR A 442 14.43 14.17 -16.03
C THR A 442 14.52 13.82 -14.54
N HIS A 443 15.36 12.84 -14.18
CA HIS A 443 15.57 12.44 -12.80
C HIS A 443 16.52 13.41 -12.10
N ARG A 444 16.13 13.84 -10.90
CA ARG A 444 16.97 14.63 -9.99
C ARG A 444 17.07 13.88 -8.67
N ASP A 445 18.30 13.48 -8.34
CA ASP A 445 18.64 12.76 -7.10
C ASP A 445 18.38 13.63 -5.86
N ARG A 446 18.30 12.98 -4.69
CA ARG A 446 18.25 13.68 -3.40
C ARG A 446 19.58 14.42 -3.18
N PRO A 447 19.56 15.73 -2.86
CA PRO A 447 20.78 16.48 -2.56
C PRO A 447 21.63 15.83 -1.46
N GLU A 448 22.95 15.77 -1.64
CA GLU A 448 23.86 15.06 -0.72
C GLU A 448 23.86 15.63 0.70
N ASN A 449 23.67 16.95 0.83
CA ASN A 449 23.63 17.64 2.13
C ASN A 449 22.49 17.14 3.05
N MET A 450 21.44 16.52 2.48
CA MET A 450 20.31 15.96 3.22
C MET A 450 20.45 14.46 3.52
N LYS A 451 21.49 13.79 3.02
CA LYS A 451 21.78 12.38 3.35
C LYS A 451 22.48 12.23 4.72
N ASN A 452 23.25 13.24 5.14
CA ASN A 452 24.09 13.19 6.34
C ASN A 452 23.35 13.53 7.65
N SER A 453 22.17 14.17 7.58
CA SER A 453 21.35 14.50 8.76
C SER A 453 20.59 13.29 9.34
N HIS A 454 20.67 12.11 8.73
CA HIS A 454 19.88 10.93 9.12
C HIS A 454 20.73 9.79 9.70
N ASN A 455 22.04 9.96 9.84
CA ASN A 455 22.91 9.03 10.59
C ASN A 455 23.11 9.47 12.06
N GLN A 456 22.25 10.36 12.58
CA GLN A 456 22.40 10.92 13.94
C GLN A 456 21.14 10.84 14.83
N HIS A 457 20.11 10.07 14.46
CA HIS A 457 18.96 9.82 15.34
C HIS A 457 18.70 8.34 15.54
#